data_AF-A0A9X1LHQ2-F1
#
_entry.id   AF-A0A9X1LHQ2-F1
#
_cell.length_a   1.000
_cell.length_b   1.000
_cell.length_c   1.000
_cell.angle_alpha   90.00
_cell.angle_beta   90.00
_cell.angle_gamma   90.00
#
_symmetry.space_group_name_H-M   'P 1'
#
loop_
_entity.id
_entity.type
_entity.pdbx_description
1 polymer ?
#
loop_
_entity_poly.entity_id
_entity_poly.type
_entity_poly.pdbx_seq_one_letter_code
_entity_poly.pdbx_strand_id
1 'polypeptide(L)'
;MDISLILIAGILSAIVTFYLNNQMQLGGVMASAGVSVVAGGFFYLFPELLNSYLTTNLPLIIMGASFVGMATSRIIKQTWIIGVSGLFFSIIFLFTGSFFEGYGGNLGTTAAISLCSAFGLNLLIRKANFFKI
;
A
#
# COMPACT_ATOMS: atom_id res chain seq x y z
N MET A 1 -9.94 -11.92 12.28
CA MET A 1 -8.94 -12.62 11.45
C MET A 1 -8.81 -11.95 10.08
N ASP A 2 -9.93 -11.58 9.47
CA ASP A 2 -9.95 -11.00 8.12
C ASP A 2 -9.32 -9.60 8.05
N ILE A 3 -9.62 -8.72 9.01
CA ILE A 3 -9.03 -7.37 9.09
C ILE A 3 -7.50 -7.41 9.24
N SER A 4 -6.98 -8.30 10.09
CA SER A 4 -5.54 -8.44 10.29
C SER A 4 -4.83 -8.87 9.00
N LEU A 5 -5.45 -9.77 8.21
CA LEU A 5 -4.90 -10.19 6.92
C LEU A 5 -4.85 -9.03 5.92
N ILE A 6 -5.90 -8.20 5.88
CA ILE A 6 -5.97 -7.00 5.04
C ILE A 6 -4.84 -6.01 5.39
N LEU A 7 -4.65 -5.72 6.68
CA LEU A 7 -3.60 -4.81 7.14
C LEU A 7 -2.21 -5.33 6.79
N ILE A 8 -1.96 -6.62 7.02
CA ILE A 8 -0.68 -7.26 6.71
C ILE A 8 -0.43 -7.24 5.19
N ALA A 9 -1.44 -7.57 4.38
CA ALA A 9 -1.34 -7.58 2.93
C ALA A 9 -1.00 -6.20 2.37
N GLY A 10 -1.60 -5.13 2.89
CA GLY A 10 -1.29 -3.77 2.45
C GLY A 10 0.13 -3.33 2.83
N ILE A 11 0.60 -3.63 4.04
CA ILE A 11 1.98 -3.34 4.47
C ILE A 11 2.98 -4.08 3.58
N LEU A 12 2.78 -5.39 3.39
CA LEU A 12 3.66 -6.22 2.59
C LEU A 12 3.67 -5.77 1.12
N SER A 13 2.50 -5.52 0.53
CA SER A 13 2.41 -5.05 -0.86
C SER A 13 3.16 -3.73 -1.07
N ALA A 14 3.00 -2.76 -0.18
CA ALA A 14 3.70 -1.48 -0.27
C ALA A 14 5.23 -1.65 -0.18
N ILE A 15 5.71 -2.46 0.78
CA ILE A 15 7.14 -2.72 0.97
C ILE A 15 7.74 -3.49 -0.21
N VAL A 16 7.07 -4.56 -0.67
CA VAL A 16 7.51 -5.37 -1.81
C VAL A 16 7.58 -4.49 -3.06
N THR A 17 6.55 -3.68 -3.32
CA THR A 17 6.54 -2.81 -4.49
C THR A 17 7.64 -1.74 -4.40
N PHE A 18 7.87 -1.18 -3.22
CA PHE A 18 8.96 -0.22 -3.00
C PHE A 18 10.34 -0.83 -3.22
N TYR A 19 10.54 -2.07 -2.79
CA TYR A 19 11.76 -2.83 -3.04
C TYR A 19 11.96 -3.10 -4.53
N LEU A 20 10.95 -3.63 -5.21
CA LEU A 20 10.97 -3.88 -6.67
C LEU A 20 11.24 -2.60 -7.48
N ASN A 21 10.61 -1.49 -7.09
CA ASN A 21 10.79 -0.19 -7.73
C ASN A 21 12.22 0.34 -7.55
N ASN A 22 12.73 0.39 -6.32
CA ASN A 22 13.95 1.13 -6.00
C ASN A 22 15.22 0.27 -6.02
N GLN A 23 15.15 -1.00 -5.63
CA GLN A 23 16.33 -1.89 -5.56
C GLN A 23 16.51 -2.66 -6.87
N MET A 24 15.42 -3.15 -7.47
CA MET A 24 15.47 -3.86 -8.74
C MET A 24 15.32 -2.94 -9.96
N GLN A 25 15.13 -1.64 -9.74
CA GLN A 25 15.05 -0.62 -10.79
C GLN A 25 14.00 -0.91 -11.88
N LEU A 26 12.96 -1.68 -11.55
CA LEU A 26 11.87 -1.98 -12.48
C LEU A 26 11.05 -0.74 -12.82
N GLY A 27 11.13 0.31 -11.99
CA GLY A 27 10.30 1.50 -12.07
C GLY A 27 8.95 1.30 -11.39
N GLY A 28 8.36 2.40 -10.88
CA GLY A 28 7.18 2.33 -10.03
C GLY A 28 5.99 1.65 -10.69
N VAL A 29 5.72 2.01 -11.95
CA VAL A 29 4.58 1.47 -12.71
C VAL A 29 4.72 -0.02 -12.95
N MET A 30 5.87 -0.50 -13.44
CA MET A 30 6.07 -1.93 -13.69
C MET A 30 6.10 -2.75 -12.40
N ALA A 31 6.74 -2.24 -11.33
CA ALA A 31 6.75 -2.89 -10.04
C ALA A 31 5.31 -3.08 -9.50
N SER A 32 4.50 -2.01 -9.53
CA SER A 32 3.11 -2.07 -9.09
C SER A 32 2.25 -2.97 -9.98
N ALA A 33 2.41 -2.89 -11.30
CA ALA A 33 1.69 -3.74 -12.25
C ALA A 33 2.01 -5.22 -12.02
N GLY A 34 3.29 -5.56 -11.84
CA GLY A 34 3.72 -6.93 -11.54
C GLY A 34 3.09 -7.48 -10.27
N VAL A 35 3.15 -6.72 -9.16
CA VAL A 35 2.53 -7.13 -7.88
C VAL A 35 1.02 -7.30 -8.03
N SER A 36 0.36 -6.38 -8.74
CA SER A 36 -1.09 -6.41 -8.94
C SER A 36 -1.54 -7.59 -9.82
N VAL A 37 -0.82 -7.88 -10.90
CA VAL A 37 -1.11 -9.01 -11.81
C VAL A 37 -0.88 -10.33 -11.11
N VAL A 38 0.21 -10.47 -10.35
CA VAL A 38 0.48 -11.69 -9.58
C VAL A 38 -0.61 -11.93 -8.55
N ALA A 39 -1.02 -10.89 -7.80
CA ALA A 39 -2.09 -11.03 -6.83
C ALA A 39 -3.44 -11.33 -7.50
N GLY A 40 -3.88 -10.51 -8.45
CA GLY A 40 -5.14 -10.71 -9.16
C GLY A 40 -5.23 -12.07 -9.86
N GLY A 41 -4.15 -12.49 -10.53
CA GLY A 41 -4.06 -13.80 -11.16
C GLY A 41 -4.11 -14.95 -10.17
N PHE A 42 -3.43 -14.83 -9.03
CA PHE A 42 -3.46 -15.85 -7.97
C PHE A 42 -4.88 -16.05 -7.41
N PHE A 43 -5.58 -14.97 -7.05
CA PHE A 43 -6.94 -15.06 -6.53
C PHE A 43 -7.98 -15.46 -7.59
N TYR A 44 -7.71 -15.17 -8.86
CA TYR A 44 -8.53 -15.64 -9.97
C TYR A 44 -8.40 -17.16 -10.21
N LEU A 45 -7.18 -17.71 -10.10
CA LEU A 45 -6.93 -19.14 -10.29
C LEU A 45 -7.38 -19.99 -9.08
N PHE A 46 -7.36 -19.42 -7.87
CA PHE A 46 -7.73 -20.11 -6.63
C PHE A 46 -8.85 -19.40 -5.87
N PRO A 47 -10.07 -19.29 -6.43
CA PRO A 47 -11.16 -18.51 -5.85
C PRO A 47 -11.71 -19.10 -4.53
N GLU A 48 -11.58 -20.41 -4.33
CA GLU A 48 -12.12 -21.12 -3.15
C GLU A 48 -11.14 -21.19 -1.96
N LEU A 49 -9.93 -20.64 -2.10
CA LEU A 49 -8.88 -20.75 -1.08
C LEU A 49 -9.22 -19.99 0.21
N LEU A 50 -10.03 -18.93 0.10
CA LEU A 50 -10.34 -17.98 1.16
C LEU A 50 -11.83 -17.61 1.16
N ASN A 51 -12.28 -16.98 2.26
CA ASN A 51 -13.64 -16.48 2.38
C ASN A 51 -13.97 -15.50 1.24
N SER A 52 -15.20 -15.52 0.73
CA SER A 52 -15.65 -14.70 -0.42
C SER A 52 -15.33 -13.21 -0.27
N TYR A 53 -15.44 -12.70 0.97
CA TYR A 53 -15.03 -11.33 1.31
C TYR A 53 -13.53 -11.08 1.10
N LEU A 54 -12.66 -11.99 1.54
CA LEU A 54 -11.21 -11.86 1.41
C LEU A 54 -10.75 -12.02 -0.04
N THR A 55 -11.30 -12.99 -0.77
CA THR A 55 -10.97 -13.25 -2.18
C THR A 55 -11.23 -12.03 -3.06
N THR A 56 -12.26 -11.23 -2.73
CA THR A 56 -12.60 -10.01 -3.49
C THR A 56 -11.76 -8.81 -3.05
N ASN A 57 -11.56 -8.63 -1.74
CA ASN A 57 -10.91 -7.43 -1.21
C ASN A 57 -9.37 -7.49 -1.25
N LEU A 58 -8.75 -8.66 -1.05
CA LEU A 58 -7.28 -8.77 -1.01
C LEU A 58 -6.61 -8.28 -2.30
N PRO A 59 -7.05 -8.69 -3.50
CA PRO A 59 -6.46 -8.20 -4.75
C PRO A 59 -6.50 -6.68 -4.86
N LEU A 60 -7.60 -6.06 -4.45
CA LEU A 60 -7.81 -4.61 -4.47
C LEU A 60 -6.89 -3.89 -3.49
N ILE A 61 -6.77 -4.43 -2.28
CA ILE A 61 -5.86 -3.88 -1.26
C ILE A 61 -4.41 -4.01 -1.71
N ILE A 62 -4.03 -5.16 -2.27
CA ILE A 62 -2.67 -5.39 -2.76
C ILE A 62 -2.37 -4.40 -3.89
N MET A 63 -3.27 -4.23 -4.85
CA MET A 63 -3.13 -3.27 -5.96
C MET A 63 -3.08 -1.82 -5.48
N GLY A 64 -3.93 -1.44 -4.54
CA GLY A 64 -3.95 -0.06 -4.04
C GLY A 64 -2.74 0.26 -3.17
N ALA A 65 -2.33 -0.67 -2.30
CA ALA A 65 -1.15 -0.50 -1.47
C ALA A 65 0.15 -0.55 -2.29
N SER A 66 0.19 -1.25 -3.42
CA SER A 66 1.36 -1.20 -4.32
C SER A 66 1.58 0.20 -4.89
N PHE A 67 0.54 1.01 -5.04
CA PHE A 67 0.70 2.41 -5.45
C PHE A 67 1.50 3.24 -4.45
N VAL A 68 1.35 2.97 -3.15
CA VAL A 68 2.17 3.57 -2.09
C VAL A 68 3.66 3.23 -2.31
N GLY A 69 3.94 1.99 -2.70
CA GLY A 69 5.29 1.50 -2.99
C GLY A 69 5.93 2.09 -4.27
N MET A 70 5.18 2.80 -5.11
CA MET A 70 5.76 3.51 -6.26
C MET A 70 6.62 4.72 -5.86
N ALA A 71 6.60 5.11 -4.58
CA ALA A 71 7.43 6.18 -4.05
C ALA A 71 8.93 5.94 -4.30
N THR A 72 9.67 7.02 -4.53
CA THR A 72 11.12 6.96 -4.77
C THR A 72 11.92 7.02 -3.46
N SER A 73 12.97 6.19 -3.37
CA SER A 73 13.95 6.18 -2.28
C SER A 73 14.75 7.47 -2.18
N ARG A 74 14.75 8.31 -3.22
CA ARG A 74 15.37 9.64 -3.21
C ARG A 74 14.69 10.59 -2.21
N ILE A 75 13.36 10.46 -2.07
CA ILE A 75 12.54 11.28 -1.17
C ILE A 75 12.33 10.53 0.16
N ILE A 76 11.90 9.28 0.09
CA ILE A 76 11.59 8.47 1.28
C ILE A 76 12.72 7.47 1.51
N LYS A 77 13.66 7.84 2.39
CA LYS A 77 14.83 7.00 2.70
C LYS A 77 14.52 5.83 3.64
N GLN A 78 13.49 5.95 4.48
CA GLN A 78 13.17 4.93 5.47
C GLN A 78 12.02 4.03 5.00
N THR A 79 12.31 2.75 4.78
CA THR A 79 11.31 1.76 4.35
C THR A 79 10.17 1.57 5.35
N TRP A 80 10.39 1.83 6.64
CA TRP A 80 9.31 1.77 7.63
C TRP A 80 8.20 2.80 7.37
N ILE A 81 8.52 3.96 6.78
CA ILE A 81 7.52 4.97 6.41
C ILE A 81 6.58 4.38 5.36
N ILE A 82 7.11 3.66 4.38
CA ILE A 82 6.29 2.96 3.35
C ILE A 82 5.39 1.92 4.00
N GLY A 83 5.90 1.14 4.96
CA GLY A 83 5.09 0.19 5.71
C GLY A 83 3.94 0.85 6.48
N VAL A 84 4.22 1.96 7.17
CA VAL A 84 3.18 2.75 7.87
C VAL A 84 2.19 3.37 6.91
N SER A 85 2.63 3.85 5.75
CA SER A 85 1.75 4.34 4.68
C SER A 85 0.84 3.24 4.15
N GLY A 86 1.36 2.02 3.93
CA GLY A 86 0.56 0.85 3.54
C GLY A 86 -0.47 0.45 4.61
N LEU A 87 -0.13 0.61 5.90
CA LEU A 87 -1.06 0.44 7.01
C LEU A 87 -2.16 1.51 6.97
N PHE A 88 -1.81 2.80 6.83
CA PHE A 88 -2.80 3.88 6.71
C PHE A 88 -3.72 3.70 5.52
N PHE A 89 -3.16 3.32 4.37
CA PHE A 89 -3.95 2.99 3.17
C PHE A 89 -4.97 1.89 3.47
N SER A 90 -4.55 0.80 4.11
CA SER A 90 -5.42 -0.33 4.43
C SER A 90 -6.53 0.05 5.42
N ILE A 91 -6.21 0.89 6.41
CA ILE A 91 -7.20 1.44 7.33
C ILE A 91 -8.24 2.28 6.58
N ILE A 92 -7.79 3.22 5.73
CA ILE A 92 -8.70 4.06 4.93
C ILE A 92 -9.59 3.18 4.04
N PHE A 93 -9.00 2.17 3.38
CA PHE A 93 -9.72 1.25 2.51
C PHE A 93 -10.86 0.52 3.25
N LEU A 94 -10.60 0.03 4.47
CA LEU A 94 -11.62 -0.65 5.29
C LEU A 94 -12.80 0.25 5.65
N PHE A 95 -12.57 1.53 5.88
CA PHE A 95 -13.64 2.50 6.20
C PHE A 95 -14.39 2.99 4.96
N THR A 96 -13.78 2.91 3.77
CA THR A 96 -14.35 3.40 2.52
C THR A 96 -15.02 2.29 1.68
N GLY A 97 -15.16 1.07 2.21
CA GLY A 97 -15.62 -0.14 1.51
C GLY A 97 -16.96 -0.06 0.75
N SER A 98 -17.76 0.99 0.93
CA SER A 98 -19.02 1.22 0.21
C SER A 98 -18.97 2.34 -0.85
N PHE A 99 -17.88 3.13 -0.91
CA PHE A 99 -17.80 4.37 -1.71
C PHE A 99 -16.85 4.29 -2.91
N PHE A 100 -16.20 3.15 -3.13
CA PHE A 100 -15.30 2.96 -4.27
C PHE A 100 -16.06 2.56 -5.54
N GLU A 101 -16.86 3.48 -6.10
CA GLU A 101 -17.35 3.37 -7.49
C GLU A 101 -16.20 3.70 -8.47
N GLY A 102 -15.24 2.79 -8.57
CA GLY A 102 -14.04 2.94 -9.39
C GLY A 102 -12.77 2.62 -8.61
N TYR A 103 -12.10 1.54 -9.01
CA TYR A 103 -10.93 1.04 -8.32
C TYR A 103 -9.68 1.90 -8.59
N GLY A 104 -9.37 2.26 -9.83
CA GLY A 104 -8.09 2.92 -10.15
C GLY A 104 -7.86 4.29 -9.49
N GLY A 105 -8.66 5.30 -9.85
CA GLY A 105 -8.43 6.69 -9.46
C GLY A 105 -8.53 6.93 -7.95
N ASN A 106 -9.54 6.33 -7.31
CA ASN A 106 -9.74 6.48 -5.87
C ASN A 106 -8.66 5.72 -5.07
N LEU A 107 -8.15 4.58 -5.55
CA LEU A 107 -7.06 3.86 -4.86
C LEU A 107 -5.77 4.67 -4.95
N GLY A 108 -5.52 5.33 -6.09
CA GLY A 108 -4.37 6.21 -6.28
C GLY A 108 -4.40 7.43 -5.34
N THR A 109 -5.54 8.10 -5.20
CA THR A 109 -5.66 9.27 -4.29
C THR A 109 -5.53 8.86 -2.83
N THR A 110 -6.14 7.75 -2.42
CA THR A 110 -5.98 7.24 -1.04
C THR A 110 -4.56 6.77 -0.74
N ALA A 111 -3.85 6.19 -1.72
CA ALA A 111 -2.42 5.88 -1.62
C ALA A 111 -1.57 7.17 -1.46
N ALA A 112 -1.87 8.22 -2.20
CA ALA A 112 -1.17 9.51 -2.07
C ALA A 112 -1.42 10.14 -0.69
N ILE A 113 -2.67 10.16 -0.21
CA ILE A 113 -3.03 10.72 1.10
C ILE A 113 -2.31 9.94 2.21
N SER A 114 -2.37 8.62 2.19
CA SER A 114 -1.71 7.78 3.21
C SER A 114 -0.19 7.97 3.25
N LEU A 115 0.45 8.10 2.08
CA LEU A 115 1.88 8.40 1.99
C LEU A 115 2.21 9.79 2.56
N CYS A 116 1.47 10.82 2.14
CA CYS A 116 1.64 12.18 2.64
C CYS A 116 1.42 12.29 4.14
N SER A 117 0.40 11.61 4.68
CA SER A 117 0.12 11.59 6.12
C SER A 117 1.28 10.95 6.91
N ALA A 118 1.76 9.79 6.51
CA ALA A 118 2.87 9.12 7.21
C ALA A 118 4.19 9.91 7.10
N PHE A 119 4.48 10.45 5.92
CA PHE A 119 5.67 11.26 5.69
C PHE A 119 5.61 12.59 6.45
N GLY A 120 4.47 13.28 6.44
CA GLY A 120 4.23 14.51 7.18
C GLY A 120 4.37 14.31 8.69
N LEU A 121 3.84 13.22 9.24
CA LEU A 121 4.04 12.85 10.64
C LEU A 121 5.53 12.65 10.96
N ASN A 122 6.28 11.97 10.08
CA ASN A 122 7.72 11.77 10.27
C ASN A 122 8.47 13.11 10.33
N LEU A 123 8.13 14.06 9.45
CA LEU A 123 8.73 15.39 9.42
C LEU A 123 8.45 16.17 10.71
N LEU A 124 7.20 16.13 11.21
CA LEU A 124 6.83 16.80 12.46
C LEU A 124 7.57 16.22 13.67
N ILE A 125 7.68 14.90 13.76
CA ILE A 125 8.41 14.23 14.85
C ILE A 125 9.90 14.59 14.82
N ARG A 126 10.52 14.59 13.64
CA ARG A 126 11.93 15.02 13.49
C ARG A 126 12.15 16.45 13.94
N LYS A 127 11.25 17.37 13.54
CA LYS A 127 11.33 18.79 13.92
C LYS A 127 11.14 18.98 15.43
N ALA A 128 10.20 18.26 16.05
CA ALA A 128 9.98 18.31 17.49
C ALA A 128 11.18 17.78 18.29
N ASN A 129 11.84 16.73 17.81
CA ASN A 129 13.07 16.22 18.43
C ASN A 129 14.26 17.18 18.26
N PHE A 130 14.31 17.95 17.17
CA PHE A 130 15.35 18.97 16.96
C PHE A 130 15.25 20.13 17.96
N PHE A 131 14.03 20.54 18.35
CA PHE A 131 13.83 21.60 19.34
C PHE A 131 14.04 21.16 20.80
N LYS A 132 14.29 19.87 21.05
CA LYS A 132 14.54 19.31 22.38
C LYS A 132 16.02 19.20 22.74
N ILE A 133 16.92 19.64 21.86
CA ILE A 133 18.38 19.71 22.05
C ILE A 133 18.76 21.18 22.22
#